data_AF-A0A536PMU0-F1
#
_entry.id   AF-A0A536PMU0-F1
#
_cell.length_a   1.000
_cell.length_b   1.000
_cell.length_c   1.000
_cell.angle_alpha   90.00
_cell.angle_beta   90.00
_cell.angle_gamma   90.00
#
_symmetry.space_group_name_H-M   'P 1'
#
loop_
_entity.id
_entity.type
_entity.pdbx_description
1 polymer ?
#
loop_
_entity_poly.entity_id
_entity_poly.type
_entity_poly.pdbx_seq_one_letter_code
_entity_poly.pdbx_strand_id
1 'polypeptide(L)'
;MSQVAYDRFVLELPAADATWRPLADAECLAEAAAWLWDFGPTPLVAVVGHDGAAPNWLIGWTTRQVGWAPAGAKAGAAVVLATRSDLERFLFAGAPHERTVLLWPRNQEAKTFEGLNAGGGAWLKTVDAHAEIQRAGEVFEVHQVAV
;
A
#
# COMPACT_ATOMS: atom_id res chain seq x y z
N MET A 1 -2.98 -25.82 13.86
CA MET A 1 -2.67 -24.51 13.24
C MET A 1 -3.94 -23.69 13.33
N SER A 2 -3.95 -22.62 14.13
CA SER A 2 -5.12 -21.73 14.25
C SER A 2 -5.17 -20.87 13.00
N GLN A 3 -6.26 -20.97 12.24
CA GLN A 3 -6.52 -20.09 11.10
C GLN A 3 -6.85 -18.71 11.68
N VAL A 4 -5.89 -17.78 11.60
CA VAL A 4 -6.14 -16.37 11.92
C VAL A 4 -7.24 -15.92 10.97
N ALA A 5 -8.41 -15.56 11.50
CA ALA A 5 -9.47 -14.98 10.70
C ALA A 5 -9.00 -13.61 10.21
N TYR A 6 -9.19 -13.31 8.93
CA TYR A 6 -8.96 -11.97 8.41
C TYR A 6 -10.32 -11.42 8.01
N ASP A 7 -10.66 -10.24 8.51
CA ASP A 7 -11.76 -9.48 7.93
C ASP A 7 -11.26 -8.85 6.62
N ARG A 8 -12.10 -8.97 5.58
CA ARG A 8 -11.78 -8.54 4.22
C ARG A 8 -12.71 -7.41 3.81
N PHE A 9 -12.15 -6.23 3.62
CA PHE A 9 -12.86 -5.04 3.16
C PHE A 9 -12.40 -4.69 1.75
N VAL A 10 -13.33 -4.27 0.89
CA VAL A 10 -13.01 -3.92 -0.50
C VAL A 10 -13.51 -2.52 -0.77
N LEU A 11 -12.60 -1.64 -1.23
CA LEU A 11 -12.95 -0.37 -1.83
C LEU A 11 -12.77 -0.51 -3.35
N GLU A 12 -13.87 -0.44 -4.08
CA GLU A 12 -13.87 -0.43 -5.55
C GLU A 12 -14.16 0.98 -6.05
N LEU A 13 -13.22 1.55 -6.80
CA LEU A 13 -13.41 2.80 -7.51
C LEU A 13 -14.16 2.53 -8.83
N PRO A 14 -14.82 3.55 -9.40
CA PRO A 14 -15.46 3.40 -10.70
C PRO A 14 -14.45 2.92 -11.75
N ALA A 15 -14.87 2.00 -12.61
CA ALA A 15 -14.00 1.42 -13.63
C ALA A 15 -13.44 2.53 -14.54
N ALA A 16 -12.14 2.47 -14.81
CA ALA A 16 -11.54 3.40 -15.75
C ALA A 16 -12.09 3.17 -17.16
N ASP A 17 -12.17 4.23 -17.95
CA ASP A 17 -12.44 4.16 -19.38
C ASP A 17 -11.27 4.72 -20.21
N ALA A 18 -11.47 4.87 -21.51
CA ALA A 18 -10.42 5.33 -22.42
C ALA A 18 -9.92 6.75 -22.12
N THR A 19 -10.73 7.57 -21.45
CA THR A 19 -10.51 9.00 -21.22
C THR A 19 -10.40 9.37 -19.75
N TRP A 20 -10.86 8.50 -18.85
CA TRP A 20 -10.99 8.79 -17.44
C TRP A 20 -10.40 7.67 -16.59
N ARG A 21 -9.66 8.06 -15.54
CA ARG A 21 -9.11 7.15 -14.53
C ARG A 21 -9.45 7.65 -13.13
N PRO A 22 -9.91 6.79 -12.23
CA PRO A 22 -10.37 7.21 -10.91
C PRO A 22 -9.27 7.86 -10.07
N LEU A 23 -8.03 7.34 -10.10
CA LEU A 23 -6.92 7.94 -9.35
C LEU A 23 -6.34 9.23 -9.98
N ALA A 24 -6.76 9.58 -11.20
CA ALA A 24 -6.43 10.85 -11.84
C ALA A 24 -7.51 11.92 -11.59
N ASP A 25 -8.69 11.51 -11.12
CA ASP A 25 -9.79 12.38 -10.72
C ASP A 25 -9.59 12.84 -9.26
N ALA A 26 -9.63 14.15 -9.03
CA ALA A 26 -9.29 14.71 -7.73
C ALA A 26 -10.29 14.33 -6.62
N GLU A 27 -11.57 14.18 -6.97
CA GLU A 27 -12.62 13.83 -6.02
C GLU A 27 -12.51 12.35 -5.64
N CYS A 28 -12.44 11.46 -6.64
CA CYS A 28 -12.27 10.02 -6.42
C CYS A 28 -10.98 9.71 -5.65
N LEU A 29 -9.87 10.38 -5.99
CA LEU A 29 -8.60 10.26 -5.28
C LEU A 29 -8.73 10.68 -3.81
N ALA A 30 -9.36 11.83 -3.55
CA ALA A 30 -9.50 12.35 -2.20
C ALA A 30 -10.39 11.45 -1.33
N GLU A 31 -11.46 10.90 -1.89
CA GLU A 31 -12.33 9.93 -1.20
C GLU A 31 -11.60 8.62 -0.90
N ALA A 32 -10.89 8.07 -1.90
CA ALA A 32 -10.12 6.84 -1.71
C ALA A 32 -9.03 7.02 -0.64
N ALA A 33 -8.31 8.14 -0.71
CA ALA A 33 -7.29 8.46 0.28
C ALA A 33 -7.88 8.70 1.66
N ALA A 34 -9.06 9.35 1.79
CA ALA A 34 -9.74 9.51 3.06
C ALA A 34 -10.06 8.15 3.68
N TRP A 35 -10.69 7.27 2.91
CA TRP A 35 -11.11 5.96 3.38
C TRP A 35 -9.92 5.10 3.83
N LEU A 36 -8.84 5.08 3.05
CA LEU A 36 -7.61 4.36 3.40
C LEU A 36 -6.89 4.98 4.61
N TRP A 37 -6.87 6.31 4.71
CA TRP A 37 -6.22 7.00 5.82
C TRP A 37 -6.94 6.75 7.14
N ASP A 38 -8.28 6.77 7.11
CA ASP A 38 -9.13 6.62 8.30
C ASP A 38 -9.31 5.15 8.71
N PHE A 39 -8.89 4.18 7.89
CA PHE A 39 -9.05 2.74 8.18
C PHE A 39 -8.28 2.27 9.42
N GLY A 40 -7.10 2.83 9.69
CA GLY A 40 -6.20 2.27 10.70
C GLY A 40 -5.13 3.24 11.20
N PRO A 41 -4.16 2.74 12.00
CA PRO A 41 -3.11 3.57 12.58
C PRO A 41 -2.22 4.22 11.52
N THR A 42 -1.77 5.44 11.81
CA THR A 42 -0.88 6.25 10.98
C THR A 42 0.48 6.42 11.69
N PRO A 43 1.59 6.59 10.95
CA PRO A 43 1.70 6.75 9.50
C PRO A 43 1.54 5.43 8.72
N LEU A 44 1.13 5.54 7.46
CA LEU A 44 1.05 4.41 6.54
C LEU A 44 2.42 4.06 5.97
N VAL A 45 2.65 2.79 5.65
CA VAL A 45 3.84 2.37 4.88
C VAL A 45 3.37 1.77 3.56
N ALA A 46 3.76 2.38 2.44
CA ALA A 46 3.53 1.81 1.12
C ALA A 46 4.76 1.02 0.66
N VAL A 47 4.56 -0.18 0.13
CA VAL A 47 5.62 -1.00 -0.46
C VAL A 47 5.29 -1.25 -1.92
N VAL A 48 6.23 -0.88 -2.80
CA VAL A 48 6.12 -1.05 -4.26
C VAL A 48 7.11 -2.11 -4.71
N GLY A 49 6.61 -3.17 -5.34
CA GLY A 49 7.43 -4.25 -5.90
C GLY A 49 7.97 -3.89 -7.29
N HIS A 50 9.25 -4.16 -7.54
CA HIS A 50 9.88 -3.97 -8.85
C HIS A 50 10.90 -5.08 -9.17
N ASP A 51 11.04 -5.41 -10.46
CA ASP A 51 11.97 -6.47 -10.95
C ASP A 51 13.32 -5.93 -11.46
N GLY A 52 13.45 -4.61 -11.54
CA GLY A 52 14.63 -3.90 -12.03
C GLY A 52 14.85 -2.61 -11.24
N ALA A 53 15.00 -1.47 -11.92
CA ALA A 53 15.02 -0.17 -11.25
C ALA A 53 13.67 0.12 -10.58
N ALA A 54 13.70 0.82 -9.44
CA ALA A 54 12.49 1.33 -8.82
C ALA A 54 11.75 2.26 -9.81
N PRO A 55 10.40 2.27 -9.83
CA PRO A 55 9.64 3.14 -10.71
C PRO A 55 10.04 4.63 -10.60
N ASN A 56 10.20 5.33 -11.73
CA ASN A 56 10.69 6.71 -11.75
C ASN A 56 9.82 7.70 -10.96
N TRP A 57 8.52 7.44 -10.83
CA TRP A 57 7.62 8.28 -10.04
C TRP A 57 7.95 8.25 -8.54
N LEU A 58 8.73 7.24 -8.07
CA LEU A 58 9.25 7.18 -6.70
C LEU A 58 10.42 8.13 -6.43
N ILE A 59 11.00 8.79 -7.44
CA ILE A 59 12.15 9.69 -7.27
C ILE A 59 11.84 10.85 -6.30
N GLY A 60 10.58 11.30 -6.23
CA GLY A 60 10.13 12.33 -5.28
C GLY A 60 9.98 11.86 -3.84
N TRP A 61 10.25 10.58 -3.55
CA TRP A 61 10.03 9.95 -2.26
C TRP A 61 11.34 9.49 -1.63
N THR A 62 11.45 9.63 -0.30
CA THR A 62 12.49 8.96 0.47
C THR A 62 12.14 7.48 0.57
N THR A 63 12.73 6.66 -0.29
CA THR A 63 12.49 5.21 -0.33
C THR A 63 13.49 4.45 0.55
N ARG A 64 13.04 3.36 1.16
CA ARG A 64 13.87 2.37 1.83
C ARG A 64 13.74 1.04 1.10
N GLN A 65 14.85 0.46 0.68
CA GLN A 65 14.87 -0.87 0.10
C GLN A 65 14.58 -1.89 1.20
N VAL A 66 13.71 -2.86 0.91
CA VAL A 66 13.30 -3.91 1.85
C VAL A 66 13.44 -5.30 1.25
N GLY A 67 13.63 -6.29 2.12
CA GLY A 67 13.83 -7.70 1.76
C GLY A 67 12.56 -8.44 1.31
N TRP A 68 11.38 -7.87 1.54
CA TRP A 68 10.10 -8.37 1.05
C TRP A 68 9.54 -7.47 -0.05
N ALA A 69 8.94 -8.08 -1.07
CA ALA A 69 8.30 -7.37 -2.16
C ALA A 69 6.92 -7.98 -2.49
N PRO A 70 5.91 -7.14 -2.80
CA PRO A 70 4.59 -7.61 -3.17
C PRO A 70 4.54 -8.27 -4.55
N ALA A 71 3.52 -9.11 -4.75
CA ALA A 71 3.22 -9.81 -6.00
C ALA A 71 4.41 -10.57 -6.62
N GLY A 72 5.31 -11.11 -5.80
CA GLY A 72 6.45 -11.91 -6.23
C GLY A 72 7.55 -11.12 -6.94
N ALA A 73 7.55 -9.78 -6.82
CA ALA A 73 8.62 -8.96 -7.37
C ALA A 73 9.99 -9.28 -6.73
N LYS A 74 11.07 -8.95 -7.44
CA LYS A 74 12.44 -9.24 -6.95
C LYS A 74 12.90 -8.33 -5.81
N ALA A 75 12.42 -7.09 -5.78
CA ALA A 75 12.80 -6.08 -4.79
C ALA A 75 11.60 -5.23 -4.40
N GLY A 76 11.61 -4.73 -3.15
CA GLY A 76 10.58 -3.85 -2.61
C GLY A 76 11.16 -2.48 -2.25
N ALA A 77 10.50 -1.43 -2.69
CA ALA A 77 10.76 -0.06 -2.27
C ALA A 77 9.65 0.41 -1.33
N ALA A 78 9.99 0.66 -0.07
CA ALA A 78 9.06 1.08 0.95
C ALA A 78 9.14 2.60 1.20
N VAL A 79 7.97 3.22 1.39
CA VAL A 79 7.78 4.66 1.57
C VAL A 79 6.89 4.88 2.80
N VAL A 80 7.29 5.81 3.68
CA VAL A 80 6.44 6.24 4.80
C VAL A 80 5.56 7.38 4.32
N LEU A 81 4.25 7.23 4.48
CA LEU A 81 3.24 8.23 4.18
C LEU A 81 2.78 8.84 5.50
N ALA A 82 3.34 10.00 5.84
CA ALA A 82 3.18 10.62 7.15
C ALA A 82 1.87 11.40 7.29
N THR A 83 1.30 11.84 6.17
CA THR A 83 0.05 12.59 6.12
C THR A 83 -0.91 12.05 5.06
N ARG A 84 -2.21 12.36 5.19
CA ARG A 84 -3.19 12.06 4.14
C ARG A 84 -2.80 12.66 2.79
N SER A 85 -2.24 13.87 2.78
CA SER A 85 -1.74 14.49 1.55
C SER A 85 -0.57 13.73 0.93
N ASP A 86 0.25 13.05 1.74
CA ASP A 86 1.26 12.12 1.19
C ASP A 86 0.58 10.93 0.51
N LEU A 87 -0.44 10.35 1.13
CA LEU A 87 -1.19 9.26 0.52
C LEU A 87 -1.85 9.68 -0.81
N GLU A 88 -2.49 10.85 -0.86
CA GLU A 88 -3.09 11.39 -2.10
C GLU A 88 -2.02 11.57 -3.19
N ARG A 89 -0.89 12.22 -2.86
CA ARG A 89 0.22 12.39 -3.81
C ARG A 89 0.80 11.06 -4.29
N PHE A 90 0.90 10.08 -3.39
CA PHE A 90 1.42 8.75 -3.69
C PHE A 90 0.47 8.00 -4.63
N LEU A 91 -0.83 8.01 -4.31
CA LEU A 91 -1.87 7.37 -5.12
C LEU A 91 -1.97 8.00 -6.51
N PHE A 92 -1.88 9.32 -6.61
CA PHE A 92 -1.85 10.02 -7.90
C PHE A 92 -0.61 9.68 -8.73
N ALA A 93 0.58 9.78 -8.14
CA ALA A 93 1.84 9.61 -8.85
C ALA A 93 2.09 8.17 -9.31
N GLY A 94 1.62 7.19 -8.55
CA GLY A 94 1.85 5.79 -8.84
C GLY A 94 0.85 5.16 -9.80
N ALA A 95 -0.28 5.82 -10.13
CA ALA A 95 -1.30 5.27 -11.01
C ALA A 95 -0.70 4.81 -12.35
N PRO A 96 -0.91 3.54 -12.77
CA PRO A 96 -1.93 2.59 -12.30
C PRO A 96 -1.58 1.72 -11.06
N HIS A 97 -0.50 1.93 -10.32
CA HIS A 97 -0.09 1.09 -9.17
C HIS A 97 0.01 -0.39 -9.52
N GLU A 98 1.18 -0.77 -10.02
CA GLU A 98 1.51 -2.17 -10.18
C GLU A 98 2.26 -2.67 -8.95
N ARG A 99 1.78 -3.77 -8.36
CA ARG A 99 2.44 -4.45 -7.24
C ARG A 99 2.67 -3.49 -6.06
N THR A 100 1.62 -2.83 -5.62
CA THR A 100 1.67 -1.92 -4.47
C THR A 100 0.85 -2.49 -3.32
N VAL A 101 1.42 -2.47 -2.12
CA VAL A 101 0.73 -2.82 -0.88
C VAL A 101 0.86 -1.68 0.11
N LEU A 102 -0.26 -1.27 0.71
CA LEU A 102 -0.28 -0.34 1.84
C LEU A 102 -0.31 -1.14 3.14
N LEU A 103 0.41 -0.69 4.14
CA LEU A 103 0.54 -1.33 5.44
C LEU A 103 0.16 -0.34 6.52
N TRP A 104 -0.72 -0.75 7.45
CA TRP A 104 -1.02 -0.01 8.68
C TRP A 104 -0.18 -0.59 9.83
N PRO A 105 0.92 0.08 10.25
CA PRO A 105 1.79 -0.43 11.30
C PRO A 105 1.07 -0.52 12.65
N ARG A 106 1.24 -1.63 13.36
CA ARG A 106 0.59 -1.85 14.67
C ARG A 106 1.13 -0.95 15.78
N ASN A 107 2.45 -0.80 15.83
CA ASN A 107 3.14 -0.09 16.93
C ASN A 107 3.95 1.10 16.42
N GLN A 108 4.93 0.81 15.56
CA GLN A 108 5.85 1.80 15.01
C GLN A 108 6.37 1.31 13.66
N GLU A 109 6.57 2.24 12.72
CA GLU A 109 7.10 1.95 11.38
C GLU A 109 8.42 1.17 11.42
N ALA A 110 9.29 1.44 12.41
CA ALA A 110 10.58 0.78 12.55
C ALA A 110 10.45 -0.75 12.66
N LYS A 111 9.44 -1.23 13.41
CA LYS A 111 9.18 -2.68 13.55
C LYS A 111 8.65 -3.28 12.25
N THR A 112 7.84 -2.53 11.51
CA THR A 112 7.40 -2.94 10.18
C THR A 112 8.58 -3.07 9.23
N PHE A 113 9.52 -2.13 9.23
CA PHE A 113 10.74 -2.24 8.42
C PHE A 113 11.62 -3.43 8.81
N GLU A 114 11.79 -3.72 10.11
CA GLU A 114 12.48 -4.93 10.56
C GLU A 114 11.81 -6.20 10.00
N GLY A 115 10.48 -6.29 10.08
CA GLY A 115 9.71 -7.41 9.55
C GLY A 115 9.80 -7.53 8.03
N LEU A 116 9.75 -6.41 7.31
CA LEU A 116 9.93 -6.36 5.86
C LEU A 116 11.34 -6.80 5.44
N ASN A 117 12.37 -6.42 6.20
CA ASN A 117 13.76 -6.81 5.93
C ASN A 117 14.06 -8.27 6.25
N ALA A 118 13.37 -8.86 7.23
CA ALA A 118 13.46 -10.29 7.50
C ALA A 118 12.93 -11.16 6.34
N GLY A 119 12.12 -10.58 5.43
CA GLY A 119 11.56 -11.27 4.28
C GLY A 119 10.40 -12.22 4.64
N GLY A 120 9.82 -12.84 3.61
CA GLY A 120 8.68 -13.75 3.78
C GLY A 120 7.47 -13.08 4.44
N GLY A 121 6.81 -13.77 5.35
CA GLY A 121 5.61 -13.28 6.05
C GLY A 121 5.85 -12.64 7.42
N ALA A 122 7.09 -12.28 7.77
CA ALA A 122 7.41 -11.75 9.11
C ALA A 122 6.71 -10.42 9.41
N TRP A 123 6.56 -9.56 8.41
CA TRP A 123 5.87 -8.27 8.50
C TRP A 123 4.36 -8.39 8.82
N LEU A 124 3.72 -9.52 8.56
CA LEU A 124 2.29 -9.72 8.89
C LEU A 124 2.02 -9.60 10.40
N LYS A 125 3.04 -9.83 11.23
CA LYS A 125 2.94 -9.69 12.69
C LYS A 125 3.16 -8.26 13.19
N THR A 126 3.58 -7.36 12.31
CA THR A 126 3.97 -5.98 12.66
C THR A 126 2.93 -4.95 12.21
N VAL A 127 1.87 -5.41 11.54
CA VAL A 127 0.80 -4.57 10.99
C VAL A 127 -0.55 -4.99 11.57
N ASP A 128 -1.49 -4.06 11.64
CA ASP A 128 -2.89 -4.35 11.99
C ASP A 128 -3.72 -4.65 10.74
N ALA A 129 -3.32 -4.10 9.61
CA ALA A 129 -3.93 -4.37 8.32
C ALA A 129 -2.95 -4.13 7.18
N HIS A 130 -3.32 -4.63 6.00
CA HIS A 130 -2.66 -4.30 4.74
C HIS A 130 -3.67 -4.25 3.60
N ALA A 131 -3.41 -3.40 2.62
CA ALA A 131 -4.23 -3.27 1.42
C ALA A 131 -3.42 -3.63 0.20
N GLU A 132 -3.94 -4.56 -0.60
CA GLU A 132 -3.41 -4.82 -1.93
C GLU A 132 -4.11 -3.91 -2.94
N ILE A 133 -3.33 -3.16 -3.73
CA ILE A 133 -3.87 -2.39 -4.84
C ILE A 133 -3.93 -3.30 -6.07
N GLN A 134 -5.13 -3.54 -6.54
CA GLN A 134 -5.45 -4.42 -7.66
C GLN A 134 -6.02 -3.63 -8.83
N ARG A 135 -6.14 -4.32 -9.98
CA ARG A 135 -6.77 -3.80 -11.21
C ARG A 135 -6.31 -2.39 -11.55
N ALA A 136 -5.00 -2.17 -11.57
CA ALA A 136 -4.44 -0.89 -11.99
C ALA A 136 -4.94 0.32 -11.14
N GLY A 137 -5.19 0.11 -9.84
CA GLY A 137 -5.59 1.18 -8.92
C GLY A 137 -7.10 1.36 -8.79
N GLU A 138 -7.89 0.46 -9.38
CA GLU A 138 -9.36 0.49 -9.30
C GLU A 138 -9.89 -0.22 -8.06
N VAL A 139 -9.14 -1.16 -7.49
CA VAL A 139 -9.62 -1.98 -6.35
C VAL A 139 -8.57 -2.00 -5.25
N PHE A 140 -8.99 -1.71 -4.03
CA PHE A 140 -8.19 -1.82 -2.82
C PHE A 140 -8.78 -2.92 -1.94
N GLU A 141 -8.09 -4.04 -1.85
CA GLU A 141 -8.48 -5.17 -1.00
C GLU A 141 -7.74 -5.09 0.33
N VAL A 142 -8.46 -4.73 1.40
CA VAL A 142 -7.91 -4.56 2.75
C VAL A 142 -8.13 -5.82 3.56
N HIS A 143 -7.04 -6.36 4.07
CA HIS A 143 -7.01 -7.52 4.97
C HIS A 143 -6.62 -7.06 6.37
N GLN A 144 -7.58 -7.10 7.28
CA GLN A 144 -7.34 -6.81 8.69
C GLN A 144 -6.87 -8.07 9.42
N VAL A 145 -5.76 -7.97 10.15
CA VAL A 145 -5.25 -9.06 10.97
C VAL A 145 -6.14 -9.14 12.22
N ALA A 146 -6.92 -10.21 12.39
CA ALA A 146 -7.66 -10.39 13.64
C ALA A 146 -6.69 -10.43 14.83
N VAL A 147 -7.06 -9.67 15.88
CA VAL A 147 -6.33 -9.58 17.15
C VAL A 147 -6.59 -10.83 18.00
#